data_AF-A0A482XHX0-F1
#
_entry.id   AF-A0A482XHX0-F1
#
_cell.length_a   1.000
_cell.length_b   1.000
_cell.length_c   1.000
_cell.angle_alpha   90.00
_cell.angle_beta   90.00
_cell.angle_gamma   90.00
#
_symmetry.space_group_name_H-M   'P 1'
#
loop_
_entity.id
_entity.type
_entity.pdbx_description
1 polymer ?
#
loop_
_entity_poly.entity_id
_entity_poly.type
_entity_poly.pdbx_seq_one_letter_code
_entity_poly.pdbx_strand_id
1 'polypeptide(L)'
;IYLHSEDDIPYYNTLTTDILDALPNIMKRFTVSVTAIENEDEVHSLSVSQRKCRFPNENYLESADEYSYSACIMDCRMKNQLKLCNCTSHLMPNT
;
A
#
# COMPACT_ATOMS: atom_id res chain seq x y z
N ILE A 1 6.50 8.69 -10.98
CA ILE A 1 5.04 8.48 -10.84
C ILE A 1 4.86 7.04 -10.38
N TYR A 2 4.04 6.79 -9.36
CA TYR A 2 3.83 5.43 -8.84
C TYR A 2 2.54 4.85 -9.42
N LEU A 3 2.59 3.59 -9.84
CA LEU A 3 1.42 2.79 -10.20
C LEU A 3 1.11 1.84 -9.05
N HIS A 4 -0.13 1.84 -8.60
CA HIS A 4 -0.61 0.95 -7.54
C HIS A 4 -2.13 0.84 -7.60
N SER A 5 -2.70 -0.12 -6.87
CA SER A 5 -4.14 -0.27 -6.69
C SER A 5 -4.74 0.91 -5.90
N GLU A 6 -6.06 1.07 -5.96
CA GLU A 6 -6.76 2.18 -5.28
C GLU A 6 -6.56 2.19 -3.76
N ASP A 7 -6.61 1.02 -3.11
CA ASP A 7 -6.41 0.89 -1.66
C ASP A 7 -4.93 0.95 -1.24
N ASP A 8 -4.00 0.79 -2.20
CA ASP A 8 -2.57 0.83 -1.93
C ASP A 8 -2.03 2.26 -1.84
N ILE A 9 -0.91 2.42 -1.14
CA ILE A 9 -0.18 3.68 -1.05
C ILE A 9 1.26 3.50 -1.58
N PRO A 10 1.88 4.56 -2.12
CA PRO A 10 3.30 4.52 -2.44
C PRO A 10 4.13 4.22 -1.20
N TYR A 11 5.02 3.24 -1.29
CA TYR A 11 5.84 2.80 -0.17
C TYR A 11 7.26 2.46 -0.63
N TYR A 12 8.19 2.38 0.32
CA TYR A 12 9.62 2.24 0.01
C TYR A 12 10.03 0.95 -0.72
N ASN A 13 9.18 -0.08 -0.72
CA ASN A 13 9.48 -1.34 -1.40
C ASN A 13 8.71 -1.48 -2.73
N THR A 14 8.13 -0.40 -3.25
CA THR A 14 7.52 -0.41 -4.58
C THR A 14 8.53 -0.88 -5.61
N LEU A 15 8.14 -1.83 -6.46
CA LEU A 15 8.99 -2.38 -7.51
C LEU A 15 9.29 -1.30 -8.55
N THR A 16 10.47 -1.34 -9.16
CA THR A 16 10.87 -0.39 -10.20
C THR A 16 9.96 -0.45 -11.43
N THR A 17 9.32 -1.59 -11.68
CA THR A 17 8.31 -1.75 -12.75
C THR A 17 7.08 -0.88 -12.54
N ASP A 18 6.79 -0.55 -11.28
CA ASP A 18 5.60 0.22 -10.88
C ASP A 18 5.95 1.70 -10.69
N ILE A 19 7.18 2.10 -11.03
CA ILE A 19 7.66 3.48 -10.99
C ILE A 19 7.90 3.96 -12.42
N LEU A 20 7.09 4.92 -12.85
CA LEU A 20 7.28 5.57 -14.14
C LEU A 20 8.20 6.78 -13.96
N ASP A 21 9.43 6.64 -14.45
CA ASP A 21 10.46 7.68 -14.43
C ASP A 21 10.15 8.80 -15.43
N ALA A 22 9.82 9.97 -14.89
CA ALA A 22 9.66 11.20 -15.65
C ALA A 22 10.99 11.99 -15.63
N LEU A 23 11.58 12.19 -16.81
CA LEU A 23 12.80 12.97 -16.99
C LEU A 23 12.48 14.29 -17.71
N PRO A 24 13.08 15.42 -17.31
CA PRO A 24 12.87 16.71 -17.98
C PRO A 24 13.21 16.62 -19.47
N ASN A 25 12.38 17.24 -20.31
CA ASN A 25 12.54 17.28 -21.78
C ASN A 25 12.52 15.91 -22.48
N ILE A 26 12.06 14.84 -21.81
CA ILE A 26 11.90 13.52 -22.41
C ILE A 26 10.41 13.16 -22.44
N MET A 27 9.90 12.90 -23.64
CA MET A 27 8.55 12.36 -23.84
C MET A 27 8.61 10.84 -23.78
N LYS A 28 7.97 10.24 -22.77
CA LYS A 28 7.77 8.79 -22.68
C LYS A 28 6.29 8.47 -22.82
N ARG A 29 5.96 7.41 -23.55
CA ARG A 29 4.61 6.84 -23.64
C ARG A 29 4.58 5.54 -22.86
N PHE A 30 3.66 5.45 -21.91
CA PHE A 30 3.43 4.24 -21.13
C PHE A 30 2.09 3.63 -21.54
N THR A 31 2.05 2.31 -21.66
CA THR A 31 0.80 1.55 -21.85
C THR A 31 0.62 0.72 -20.59
N VAL A 32 -0.49 0.93 -19.90
CA VAL A 32 -0.82 0.21 -18.66
C VAL A 32 -1.97 -0.75 -18.96
N SER A 33 -1.83 -2.00 -18.53
CA SER A 33 -2.90 -3.00 -18.54
C SER A 33 -3.27 -3.30 -17.10
N VAL A 34 -4.56 -3.23 -16.79
CA VAL A 34 -5.07 -3.48 -15.44
C VAL A 34 -5.68 -4.87 -15.40
N THR A 35 -5.28 -5.66 -14.40
CA THR A 35 -5.87 -6.97 -14.13
C THR A 35 -6.41 -6.94 -12.71
N ALA A 36 -7.74 -7.00 -12.58
CA ALA A 36 -8.39 -7.12 -11.28
C ALA A 36 -8.39 -8.58 -10.82
N ILE A 37 -8.20 -8.79 -9.53
CA ILE A 37 -8.31 -10.09 -8.88
C ILE A 37 -9.40 -9.95 -7.83
N GLU A 38 -10.51 -10.65 -8.02
CA GLU A 38 -11.64 -10.67 -7.10
C GLU A 38 -11.72 -12.04 -6.42
N ASN A 39 -12.10 -12.04 -5.15
CA ASN A 39 -12.33 -13.26 -4.41
C ASN A 39 -13.79 -13.70 -4.57
N GLU A 40 -14.05 -15.00 -4.44
CA GLU A 40 -15.42 -15.51 -4.34
C GLU A 40 -16.10 -14.97 -3.07
N ASP A 41 -17.41 -14.71 -3.15
CA ASP A 41 -18.19 -14.07 -2.08
C ASP A 41 -18.11 -14.86 -0.76
N GLU A 42 -18.05 -16.19 -0.84
CA GLU A 42 -17.97 -17.10 0.31
C GLU A 42 -16.72 -16.85 1.17
N VAL A 43 -15.66 -16.29 0.59
CA VAL A 43 -14.42 -15.97 1.32
C VAL A 43 -14.65 -14.93 2.41
N HIS A 44 -15.67 -14.06 2.27
CA HIS A 44 -16.05 -13.09 3.31
C HIS A 44 -16.58 -13.74 4.59
N SER A 45 -17.07 -14.99 4.52
CA SER A 45 -17.53 -15.73 5.70
C SER A 45 -16.39 -16.30 6.55
N LEU A 46 -15.18 -16.41 5.98
CA LEU A 46 -14.01 -16.94 6.66
C LEU A 46 -13.33 -15.87 7.51
N SER A 47 -12.96 -16.23 8.74
CA SER A 47 -12.19 -15.34 9.60
C SER A 47 -10.83 -15.00 8.97
N VAL A 48 -10.32 -13.80 9.26
CA VAL A 48 -8.96 -13.36 8.84
C VAL A 48 -7.90 -14.41 9.19
N SER A 49 -7.98 -15.05 10.36
CA SER A 49 -7.00 -16.06 10.79
C SER A 49 -7.02 -17.32 9.93
N GLN A 50 -8.18 -17.73 9.40
CA GLN A 50 -8.31 -18.89 8.53
C GLN A 50 -7.71 -18.62 7.14
N ARG A 51 -8.03 -17.47 6.54
CA ARG A 51 -7.58 -17.11 5.19
C ARG A 51 -6.21 -16.41 5.13
N LYS A 52 -5.70 -15.93 6.26
CA LYS A 52 -4.39 -15.27 6.43
C LYS A 52 -4.19 -14.00 5.59
N CYS A 53 -5.27 -13.43 5.07
CA CYS A 53 -5.33 -12.17 4.34
C CYS A 53 -6.47 -11.31 4.89
N ARG A 54 -6.43 -10.01 4.61
CA ARG A 54 -7.44 -9.04 5.03
C ARG A 54 -8.04 -8.33 3.83
N PHE A 55 -9.31 -7.99 3.92
CA PHE A 55 -10.00 -7.08 3.00
C PHE A 55 -9.73 -5.62 3.40
N PRO A 56 -9.92 -4.65 2.49
CA PRO A 56 -9.71 -3.22 2.77
C PRO A 56 -10.43 -2.74 4.04
N ASN A 57 -11.70 -3.12 4.20
CA ASN A 57 -12.53 -2.74 5.32
C ASN A 57 -12.14 -3.40 6.67
N GLU A 58 -11.21 -4.35 6.70
CA GLU A 58 -10.72 -4.98 7.93
C GLU A 58 -9.47 -4.31 8.47
N ASN A 59 -9.49 -2.99 8.42
CA ASN A 59 -8.40 -2.12 8.77
C ASN A 59 -8.21 -2.00 10.29
N TYR A 60 -6.94 -2.05 10.70
CA TYR A 60 -6.49 -1.82 12.08
C TYR A 60 -5.28 -0.87 12.13
N LEU A 61 -4.92 -0.30 10.97
CA LEU A 61 -3.77 0.57 10.78
C LEU A 61 -4.11 1.96 11.29
N GLU A 62 -3.10 2.70 11.75
CA GLU A 62 -3.26 4.10 12.18
C GLU A 62 -2.86 5.06 11.05
N SER A 63 -1.96 4.62 10.16
CA SER A 63 -1.41 5.43 9.08
C SER A 63 -2.22 5.44 7.78
N ALA A 64 -3.39 4.79 7.72
CA ALA A 64 -4.21 4.70 6.51
C ALA A 64 -5.67 4.40 6.85
N ASP A 65 -6.59 4.88 6.00
CA ASP A 65 -8.04 4.72 6.21
C ASP A 65 -8.54 3.32 5.82
N GLU A 66 -7.93 2.70 4.80
CA GLU A 66 -8.24 1.35 4.33
C GLU A 66 -7.03 0.42 4.50
N TYR A 67 -7.30 -0.88 4.64
CA TYR A 67 -6.24 -1.88 4.69
C TYR A 67 -5.70 -2.19 3.30
N SER A 68 -4.40 -2.11 3.15
CA SER A 68 -3.67 -2.70 2.03
C SER A 68 -2.31 -3.20 2.48
N TYR A 69 -1.67 -4.03 1.65
CA TYR A 69 -0.36 -4.57 1.98
C TYR A 69 0.67 -3.45 2.14
N SER A 70 0.68 -2.48 1.21
CA SER A 70 1.58 -1.33 1.25
C SER A 70 1.34 -0.45 2.48
N ALA A 71 0.08 -0.17 2.82
CA ALA A 71 -0.29 0.57 4.03
C ALA A 71 0.19 -0.14 5.30
N CYS A 72 0.02 -1.45 5.40
CA CYS A 72 0.48 -2.23 6.55
C CYS A 72 2.00 -2.15 6.73
N ILE A 73 2.77 -2.17 5.63
CA ILE A 73 4.23 -2.03 5.69
C ILE A 73 4.63 -0.62 6.14
N MET A 74 3.92 0.41 5.70
CA MET A 74 4.17 1.79 6.11
C MET A 74 3.84 2.04 7.58
N ASP A 75 2.68 1.58 8.05
CA ASP A 75 2.27 1.63 9.47
C ASP A 75 3.31 0.93 10.36
N CYS A 76 3.75 -0.26 9.94
CA CYS A 76 4.79 -1.01 10.65
C CYS A 76 6.10 -0.22 10.73
N ARG A 77 6.51 0.45 9.66
CA ARG A 77 7.71 1.31 9.66
C ARG A 77 7.54 2.51 10.57
N MET A 78 6.40 3.21 10.50
CA MET A 78 6.08 4.33 11.38
C MET A 78 6.20 3.93 12.85
N LYS A 79 5.53 2.83 13.24
CA LYS A 79 5.54 2.32 14.62
C LYS A 79 6.95 1.98 15.09
N ASN A 80 7.79 1.39 14.23
CA ASN A 80 9.18 1.11 14.57
C ASN A 80 10.04 2.37 14.65
N GLN A 81 9.84 3.37 13.79
CA GLN A 81 10.53 4.65 13.86
C GLN A 81 10.21 5.38 15.18
N LEU A 82 8.93 5.45 15.55
CA LEU A 82 8.50 6.02 16.82
C LEU A 82 9.08 5.25 18.00
N LYS A 83 9.08 3.91 17.97
CA LYS A 83 9.64 3.08 19.05
C LYS A 83 11.16 3.23 19.23
N LEU A 84 11.91 3.31 18.13
CA LEU A 84 13.38 3.29 18.17
C LEU A 84 14.00 4.69 18.25
N CYS A 85 13.41 5.66 17.55
CA CYS A 85 13.96 6.99 17.36
C CYS A 85 13.11 8.10 18.00
N ASN A 86 11.90 7.78 18.47
CA ASN A 86 10.94 8.73 19.03
C ASN A 86 10.53 9.86 18.05
N CYS A 87 10.62 9.59 16.74
CA CYS A 87 10.19 10.45 15.66
C CYS A 87 9.84 9.61 14.42
N THR A 88 9.12 10.20 13.46
CA THR A 88 8.80 9.56 12.17
C THR A 88 9.03 10.55 11.01
N SER A 89 8.86 10.07 9.77
CA SER A 89 9.01 10.88 8.58
C SER A 89 7.93 11.96 8.51
N HIS A 90 8.28 13.17 8.07
CA HIS A 90 7.31 14.23 7.76
C HIS A 90 6.38 13.90 6.59
N LEU A 91 6.70 12.85 5.82
CA LEU A 91 5.85 12.32 4.74
C LEU A 91 4.96 11.16 5.22
N MET A 92 5.00 10.80 6.50
CA MET A 92 4.13 9.76 7.04
C MET A 92 2.69 10.29 7.06
N PRO A 93 1.70 9.51 6.59
CA PRO A 93 0.31 9.93 6.68
C PRO A 93 -0.14 9.99 8.15
N ASN A 94 -1.07 10.91 8.45
CA ASN A 94 -1.76 10.99 9.75
C ASN A 94 -0.87 11.21 11.00
N THR A 95 0.30 11.85 10.85
CA THR A 95 1.18 12.27 11.96
C THR A 95 1.37 13.78 12.06
#